data_AF-A0A939C174-F1
#
_entry.id   AF-A0A939C174-F1
#
_cell.length_a   1.000
_cell.length_b   1.000
_cell.length_c   1.000
_cell.angle_alpha   90.00
_cell.angle_beta   90.00
_cell.angle_gamma   90.00
#
_symmetry.space_group_name_H-M   'P 1'
#
loop_
_entity.id
_entity.type
_entity.pdbx_description
1 polymer ?
#
loop_
_entity_poly.entity_id
_entity_poly.type
_entity_poly.pdbx_seq_one_letter_code
_entity_poly.pdbx_strand_id
1 'polypeptide(L)'
;MAGVLGQLHDHDRVDRFYFGLTGISTMVTVIGANVAMILFGWLQESFNPPGRNETTMLPFWFGTIAGLAPWVAIAINLVGAEQIPGFVLGIAVSLLIAFFTFAVNQWLQYRQVGPWRDYAFGENTYLVLSLVAKSLLAWQIFAGSLAS
;
A
#
# COMPACT_ATOMS: atom_id res chain seq x y z
N MET A 1 -20.89 37.71 -17.08
CA MET A 1 -20.47 37.59 -15.66
C MET A 1 -20.98 36.30 -15.00
N ALA A 2 -22.22 35.85 -15.23
CA ALA A 2 -22.73 34.59 -14.66
C ALA A 2 -22.02 33.31 -15.16
N GLY A 3 -21.57 33.28 -16.42
CA GLY A 3 -20.84 32.12 -16.98
C GLY A 3 -19.41 31.93 -16.44
N VAL A 4 -18.73 33.02 -16.08
CA VAL A 4 -17.36 32.96 -15.51
C VAL A 4 -17.39 32.51 -14.05
N LEU A 5 -18.39 32.95 -13.28
CA LEU A 5 -18.59 32.50 -11.90
C LEU A 5 -19.05 31.04 -11.82
N GLY A 6 -19.77 30.54 -12.83
CA GLY A 6 -20.13 29.13 -12.94
C GLY A 6 -18.93 28.23 -13.24
N GLN A 7 -18.00 28.68 -14.09
CA GLN A 7 -16.76 27.94 -14.37
C GLN A 7 -15.79 27.94 -13.19
N LEU A 8 -15.70 29.05 -12.44
CA LEU A 8 -14.88 29.12 -11.23
C LEU A 8 -15.42 28.21 -10.12
N HIS A 9 -16.75 28.14 -9.95
CA HIS A 9 -17.37 27.30 -8.93
C HIS A 9 -17.28 25.79 -9.24
N ASP A 10 -17.20 25.43 -10.52
CA ASP A 10 -17.01 24.04 -10.96
C ASP A 10 -15.54 23.64 -10.86
N HIS A 11 -14.61 24.52 -11.24
CA HIS A 11 -13.18 24.34 -10.96
C HIS A 11 -12.95 24.12 -9.46
N ASP A 12 -13.41 25.04 -8.60
CA ASP A 12 -13.21 24.92 -7.15
C ASP A 12 -13.82 23.65 -6.54
N ARG A 13 -14.83 23.03 -7.17
CA ARG A 13 -15.43 21.76 -6.73
C ARG A 13 -14.63 20.56 -7.17
N VAL A 14 -14.12 20.61 -8.39
CA VAL A 14 -13.28 19.59 -8.99
C VAL A 14 -11.90 19.60 -8.30
N ASP A 15 -11.35 20.78 -8.04
CA ASP A 15 -10.11 21.01 -7.28
C ASP A 15 -10.24 20.56 -5.81
N ARG A 16 -11.45 20.68 -5.22
CA ARG A 16 -11.79 20.12 -3.89
C ARG A 16 -11.99 18.61 -3.89
N PHE A 17 -12.28 18.00 -5.03
CA PHE A 17 -12.31 16.54 -5.18
C PHE A 17 -10.89 15.99 -5.38
N TYR A 18 -10.05 16.77 -6.08
CA TYR A 18 -8.62 16.59 -6.25
C TYR A 18 -7.82 17.36 -5.20
N PHE A 19 -8.14 17.21 -3.91
CA PHE A 19 -7.09 17.40 -2.92
C PHE A 19 -5.99 16.41 -3.32
N GLY A 20 -4.92 16.91 -3.94
CA GLY A 20 -3.73 16.10 -4.17
C GLY A 20 -3.38 15.39 -2.87
N LEU A 21 -2.60 14.31 -2.95
CA LEU A 21 -2.07 13.62 -1.78
C LEU A 21 -1.11 14.51 -0.92
N THR A 22 -1.27 15.82 -0.96
CA THR A 22 -0.54 16.88 -0.25
C THR A 22 -1.31 17.37 0.99
N GLY A 23 -2.60 17.08 1.09
CA GLY A 23 -3.42 17.43 2.26
C GLY A 23 -3.07 16.59 3.49
N ILE A 24 -2.99 17.23 4.67
CA ILE A 24 -2.74 16.54 5.94
C ILE A 24 -3.80 15.47 6.24
N SER A 25 -5.05 15.70 5.83
CA SER A 25 -6.13 14.72 5.92
C SER A 25 -5.80 13.44 5.16
N THR A 26 -5.32 13.57 3.92
CA THR A 26 -4.94 12.45 3.07
C THR A 26 -3.77 11.67 3.66
N MET A 27 -2.75 12.36 4.20
CA MET A 27 -1.64 11.71 4.91
C MET A 27 -2.14 10.90 6.11
N VAL A 28 -3.01 11.48 6.93
CA VAL A 28 -3.60 10.79 8.10
C VAL A 28 -4.40 9.57 7.67
N THR A 29 -5.20 9.66 6.61
CA THR A 29 -5.99 8.52 6.09
C THR A 29 -5.10 7.41 5.53
N VAL A 30 -4.05 7.75 4.77
CA VAL A 30 -3.11 6.77 4.21
C VAL A 30 -2.32 6.07 5.32
N ILE A 31 -1.85 6.84 6.32
CA ILE A 31 -1.18 6.27 7.50
C ILE A 31 -2.15 5.35 8.26
N GLY A 32 -3.37 5.81 8.51
CA GLY A 32 -4.41 5.03 9.19
C GLY A 32 -4.73 3.72 8.48
N ALA A 33 -4.88 3.74 7.15
CA ALA A 33 -5.15 2.54 6.36
C ALA A 33 -3.97 1.56 6.39
N ASN A 34 -2.73 2.06 6.31
CA ASN A 34 -1.52 1.23 6.44
C ASN A 34 -1.40 0.59 7.83
N VAL A 35 -1.64 1.37 8.90
CA VAL A 35 -1.65 0.84 10.27
C VAL A 35 -2.73 -0.22 10.43
N ALA A 36 -3.96 0.04 9.95
CA ALA A 36 -5.06 -0.91 10.01
C ALA A 36 -4.71 -2.22 9.29
N MET A 37 -4.11 -2.16 8.11
CA MET A 37 -3.64 -3.36 7.40
C MET A 37 -2.67 -4.19 8.24
N ILE A 38 -1.67 -3.57 8.88
CA ILE A 38 -0.70 -4.28 9.72
C ILE A 38 -1.37 -4.87 10.96
N LEU A 39 -2.30 -4.15 11.59
CA LEU A 39 -3.09 -4.67 12.71
C LEU A 39 -3.93 -5.89 12.31
N PHE A 40 -4.47 -5.92 11.09
CA PHE A 40 -5.17 -7.11 10.58
C PHE A 40 -4.22 -8.29 10.35
N GLY A 41 -2.96 -8.06 9.98
CA GLY A 41 -1.92 -9.10 9.94
C GLY A 41 -1.63 -9.67 11.33
N TRP A 42 -1.49 -8.82 12.33
CA TRP A 42 -1.35 -9.26 13.72
C TRP A 42 -2.59 -10.00 14.24
N LEU A 43 -3.78 -9.56 13.83
CA LEU A 43 -5.03 -10.24 14.15
C LEU A 43 -5.12 -11.62 13.49
N GLN A 44 -4.61 -11.75 12.25
CA GLN A 44 -4.47 -13.04 11.56
C GLN A 44 -3.59 -14.00 12.37
N GLU A 45 -2.46 -13.55 12.91
CA GLU A 45 -1.58 -14.33 13.81
C GLU A 45 -2.32 -14.74 15.09
N SER A 46 -3.01 -13.79 15.71
CA SER A 46 -3.68 -14.00 16.99
C SER A 46 -4.85 -15.01 16.89
N PHE A 47 -5.60 -14.98 15.78
CA PHE A 47 -6.69 -15.95 15.53
C PHE A 47 -6.22 -17.32 15.04
N ASN A 48 -4.95 -17.45 14.62
CA ASN A 48 -4.44 -18.66 14.02
C ASN A 48 -3.17 -19.16 14.74
N PRO A 49 -3.26 -19.52 16.03
CA PRO A 49 -2.11 -19.99 16.80
C PRO A 49 -1.54 -21.33 16.27
N PRO A 50 -0.28 -21.65 16.62
CA PRO A 50 0.33 -22.94 16.27
C PRO A 50 -0.50 -24.12 16.80
N GLY A 51 -0.70 -25.16 15.99
CA GLY A 51 -1.46 -26.35 16.38
C GLY A 51 -2.99 -26.23 16.26
N ARG A 52 -3.49 -25.19 15.58
CA ARG A 52 -4.91 -24.99 15.28
C ARG A 52 -5.51 -26.09 14.38
N ASN A 53 -6.79 -26.41 14.62
CA ASN A 53 -7.56 -27.37 13.80
C ASN A 53 -8.18 -26.72 12.55
N GLU A 54 -8.44 -25.42 12.59
CA GLU A 54 -9.04 -24.66 11.48
C GLU A 54 -8.23 -23.41 11.18
N THR A 55 -8.32 -22.91 9.95
CA THR A 55 -7.66 -21.66 9.53
C THR A 55 -8.71 -20.63 9.17
N THR A 56 -8.75 -19.51 9.89
CA THR A 56 -9.55 -18.36 9.49
C THR A 56 -8.69 -17.37 8.72
N MET A 57 -9.10 -17.01 7.50
CA MET A 57 -8.44 -16.02 6.64
C MET A 57 -9.17 -14.67 6.61
N LEU A 58 -10.21 -14.51 7.44
CA LEU A 58 -11.00 -13.27 7.50
C LEU A 58 -10.14 -12.03 7.79
N PRO A 59 -9.25 -12.04 8.82
CA PRO A 59 -8.38 -10.90 9.09
C PRO A 59 -7.48 -10.56 7.89
N PHE A 60 -6.92 -11.56 7.20
CA PHE A 60 -6.13 -11.34 5.99
C PHE A 60 -6.92 -10.59 4.89
N TRP A 61 -8.16 -10.96 4.63
CA TRP A 61 -8.99 -10.29 3.62
C TRP A 61 -9.36 -8.87 4.02
N PHE A 62 -9.67 -8.63 5.30
CA PHE A 62 -9.90 -7.27 5.81
C PHE A 62 -8.65 -6.39 5.70
N GLY A 63 -7.49 -6.95 6.04
CA GLY A 63 -6.20 -6.30 5.84
C GLY A 63 -5.94 -5.97 4.37
N THR A 64 -6.27 -6.89 3.46
CA THR A 64 -6.11 -6.68 2.01
C THR A 64 -6.97 -5.51 1.51
N ILE A 65 -8.23 -5.41 1.93
CA ILE A 65 -9.12 -4.31 1.54
C ILE A 65 -8.58 -2.97 2.09
N ALA A 66 -8.19 -2.93 3.37
CA ALA A 66 -7.61 -1.74 3.97
C ALA A 66 -6.30 -1.31 3.27
N GLY A 67 -5.45 -2.28 2.93
CA GLY A 67 -4.18 -2.07 2.24
C GLY A 67 -4.34 -1.62 0.78
N LEU A 68 -5.40 -2.02 0.08
CA LEU A 68 -5.67 -1.59 -1.30
C LEU A 68 -6.15 -0.15 -1.39
N ALA A 69 -6.77 0.42 -0.35
CA ALA A 69 -7.33 1.77 -0.41
C ALA A 69 -6.30 2.86 -0.78
N PRO A 70 -5.09 2.92 -0.16
CA PRO A 70 -4.03 3.82 -0.61
C PRO A 70 -3.60 3.60 -2.07
N TRP A 71 -3.55 2.35 -2.54
CA TRP A 71 -3.16 2.02 -3.91
C TRP A 71 -4.18 2.50 -4.94
N VAL A 72 -5.46 2.42 -4.62
CA VAL A 72 -6.53 2.98 -5.46
C VAL A 72 -6.38 4.50 -5.57
N ALA A 73 -6.11 5.19 -4.45
CA ALA A 73 -5.87 6.63 -4.46
C ALA A 73 -4.65 7.01 -5.32
N ILE A 74 -3.54 6.27 -5.21
CA ILE A 74 -2.36 6.45 -6.06
C ILE A 74 -2.70 6.23 -7.54
N ALA A 75 -3.42 5.17 -7.88
CA ALA A 75 -3.79 4.84 -9.25
C ALA A 75 -4.66 5.94 -9.89
N ILE A 76 -5.65 6.48 -9.15
CA ILE A 76 -6.48 7.59 -9.62
C ILE A 76 -5.62 8.83 -9.92
N ASN A 77 -4.68 9.16 -9.03
CA ASN A 77 -3.78 10.30 -9.25
C ASN A 77 -2.82 10.09 -10.43
N LEU A 78 -2.32 8.87 -10.63
CA LEU A 78 -1.46 8.54 -11.78
C LEU A 78 -2.22 8.64 -13.10
N VAL A 79 -3.48 8.20 -13.16
CA VAL A 79 -4.29 8.29 -14.40
C VAL A 79 -4.68 9.74 -14.71
N GLY A 80 -4.93 10.57 -13.68
CA GLY A 80 -5.31 11.97 -13.84
C GLY A 80 -4.15 12.94 -14.11
N ALA A 81 -2.90 12.49 -14.03
CA ALA A 81 -1.73 13.35 -14.19
C ALA A 81 -1.32 13.50 -15.66
N GLU A 82 -1.17 14.74 -16.13
CA GLU A 82 -0.73 15.03 -17.50
C GLU A 82 0.75 14.66 -17.74
N GLN A 83 1.58 14.80 -16.71
CA GLN A 83 3.00 14.48 -16.75
C GLN A 83 3.42 13.82 -15.45
N ILE A 84 4.00 12.61 -15.55
CA ILE A 84 4.47 11.83 -14.41
C ILE A 84 5.98 11.63 -14.56
N PRO A 85 6.80 12.09 -13.61
CA PRO A 85 8.23 11.81 -13.65
C PRO A 85 8.48 10.29 -13.63
N GLY A 86 9.34 9.81 -14.52
CA GLY A 86 9.60 8.36 -14.67
C GLY A 86 10.05 7.69 -13.38
N PHE A 87 10.80 8.38 -12.52
CA PHE A 87 11.24 7.85 -11.22
C PHE A 87 10.05 7.65 -10.25
N VAL A 88 9.03 8.50 -10.29
CA VAL A 88 7.82 8.37 -9.47
C VAL A 88 7.02 7.13 -9.88
N LEU A 89 6.88 6.91 -11.19
CA LEU A 89 6.25 5.69 -11.71
C LEU A 89 7.04 4.44 -11.31
N GLY A 90 8.38 4.51 -11.39
CA GLY A 90 9.27 3.44 -10.96
C GLY A 90 9.13 3.10 -9.47
N ILE A 91 9.01 4.12 -8.60
CA ILE A 91 8.74 3.95 -7.17
C ILE A 91 7.36 3.33 -6.93
N ALA A 92 6.33 3.82 -7.62
CA ALA A 92 4.97 3.32 -7.44
C ALA A 92 4.87 1.83 -7.80
N VAL A 93 5.46 1.42 -8.93
CA VAL A 93 5.45 0.03 -9.39
C VAL A 93 6.30 -0.87 -8.49
N SER A 94 7.51 -0.43 -8.09
CA SER A 94 8.37 -1.24 -7.21
C SER A 94 7.73 -1.48 -5.84
N LEU A 95 7.13 -0.44 -5.25
CA LEU A 95 6.43 -0.53 -3.99
C LEU A 95 5.17 -1.40 -4.09
N LEU A 96 4.43 -1.32 -5.21
CA LEU A 96 3.24 -2.15 -5.43
C LEU A 96 3.62 -3.63 -5.41
N ILE A 97 4.67 -3.98 -6.16
CA ILE A 97 5.18 -5.36 -6.19
C ILE A 97 5.64 -5.79 -4.80
N ALA A 98 6.45 -4.97 -4.11
CA ALA A 98 6.90 -5.27 -2.76
C ALA A 98 5.72 -5.51 -1.81
N PHE A 99 4.71 -4.65 -1.85
CA PHE A 99 3.52 -4.75 -1.03
C PHE A 99 2.75 -6.07 -1.24
N PHE A 100 2.53 -6.47 -2.50
CA PHE A 100 1.91 -7.76 -2.79
C PHE A 100 2.76 -8.94 -2.35
N THR A 101 4.09 -8.86 -2.40
CA THR A 101 4.94 -9.95 -1.90
C THR A 101 4.80 -10.18 -0.39
N PHE A 102 4.57 -9.13 0.42
CA PHE A 102 4.24 -9.30 1.84
C PHE A 102 2.92 -10.05 2.04
N ALA A 103 1.89 -9.66 1.29
CA ALA A 103 0.60 -10.34 1.35
C ALA A 103 0.71 -11.82 0.92
N VAL A 104 1.47 -12.09 -0.14
CA VAL A 104 1.74 -13.46 -0.60
C VAL A 104 2.51 -14.26 0.45
N ASN A 105 3.52 -13.68 1.10
CA ASN A 105 4.26 -14.36 2.16
C ASN A 105 3.34 -14.81 3.30
N GLN A 106 2.49 -13.90 3.78
CA GLN A 106 1.52 -14.22 4.83
C GLN A 106 0.51 -15.27 4.36
N TRP A 107 -0.03 -15.13 3.14
CA TRP A 107 -0.98 -16.08 2.57
C TRP A 107 -0.39 -17.50 2.46
N LEU A 108 0.84 -17.64 1.96
CA LEU A 108 1.55 -18.92 1.86
C LEU A 108 1.83 -19.53 3.23
N GLN A 109 2.20 -18.72 4.21
CA GLN A 109 2.44 -19.13 5.60
C GLN A 109 1.19 -19.74 6.24
N TYR A 110 0.04 -19.08 6.13
CA TYR A 110 -1.20 -19.59 6.72
C TYR A 110 -1.82 -20.75 5.94
N ARG A 111 -1.57 -20.82 4.63
CA ARG A 111 -1.97 -21.96 3.78
C ARG A 111 -0.98 -23.13 3.87
N GLN A 112 0.14 -22.97 4.59
CA GLN A 112 1.15 -24.02 4.80
C GLN A 112 1.61 -24.64 3.46
N VAL A 113 1.90 -23.80 2.47
CA VAL A 113 2.30 -24.26 1.12
C VAL A 113 3.82 -24.32 1.02
N GLY A 114 4.37 -25.48 0.64
CA GLY A 114 5.81 -25.62 0.36
C GLY A 114 6.69 -25.32 1.59
N PRO A 115 7.78 -24.53 1.44
CA PRO A 115 8.66 -24.16 2.56
C PRO A 115 7.98 -23.32 3.66
N TRP A 116 6.90 -22.60 3.34
CA TRP A 116 6.15 -21.75 4.28
C TRP A 116 5.33 -22.54 5.32
N ARG A 117 5.44 -23.87 5.33
CA ARG A 117 4.95 -24.72 6.42
C ARG A 117 5.71 -24.45 7.72
N ASP A 118 6.98 -24.07 7.61
CA ASP A 118 7.80 -23.67 8.74
C ASP A 118 7.60 -22.16 9.00
N TYR A 119 7.21 -21.83 10.24
CA TYR A 119 7.03 -20.45 10.67
C TYR A 119 8.33 -19.64 10.55
N ALA A 120 9.47 -20.26 10.88
CA ALA A 120 10.78 -19.60 10.80
C ALA A 120 11.12 -19.19 9.35
N PHE A 121 10.69 -19.98 8.37
CA PHE A 121 10.87 -19.62 6.96
C PHE A 121 10.03 -18.40 6.57
N GLY A 122 8.77 -18.33 7.01
CA GLY A 122 7.89 -17.19 6.78
C GLY A 122 8.41 -15.90 7.42
N GLU A 123 8.92 -15.98 8.65
CA GLU A 123 9.51 -14.85 9.37
C GLU A 123 10.81 -14.36 8.71
N ASN A 124 11.72 -15.27 8.36
CA ASN A 124 12.95 -14.91 7.64
C ASN A 124 12.65 -14.24 6.30
N THR A 125 11.67 -14.76 5.56
CA THR A 125 11.23 -14.17 4.29
C THR A 125 10.69 -12.75 4.52
N TYR A 126 9.90 -12.54 5.57
CA TYR A 126 9.39 -11.21 5.92
C TYR A 126 10.52 -10.22 6.22
N LEU A 127 11.54 -10.63 6.98
CA LEU A 127 12.71 -9.79 7.28
C LEU A 127 13.48 -9.40 6.02
N VAL A 128 13.73 -10.35 5.12
CA VAL A 128 14.42 -10.10 3.85
C VAL A 128 13.61 -9.16 2.95
N LEU A 129 12.30 -9.41 2.80
CA LEU A 129 11.41 -8.54 2.03
C LEU A 129 11.39 -7.11 2.61
N SER A 130 11.34 -6.98 3.94
CA SER A 130 11.39 -5.69 4.63
C SER A 130 12.66 -4.92 4.35
N LEU A 131 13.82 -5.59 4.43
CA LEU A 131 15.11 -4.98 4.14
C LEU A 131 15.18 -4.53 2.68
N VAL A 132 14.88 -5.43 1.74
CA VAL A 132 14.94 -5.15 0.31
C VAL A 132 14.00 -4.00 -0.08
N ALA A 133 12.75 -4.03 0.38
CA ALA A 133 11.77 -3.00 0.04
C ALA A 133 12.17 -1.62 0.57
N LYS A 134 12.63 -1.53 1.83
CA LYS A 134 13.04 -0.26 2.44
C LYS A 134 14.33 0.28 1.81
N SER A 135 15.32 -0.58 1.56
CA SER A 135 16.56 -0.18 0.89
C SER A 135 16.30 0.26 -0.54
N LEU A 136 15.50 -0.47 -1.30
CA LEU A 136 15.15 -0.10 -2.68
C LEU A 136 14.44 1.26 -2.72
N LEU A 137 13.44 1.46 -1.86
CA LEU A 137 12.73 2.74 -1.77
C LEU A 137 13.68 3.90 -1.45
N ALA A 138 14.57 3.72 -0.46
CA ALA A 138 15.52 4.75 -0.06
C ALA A 138 16.43 5.17 -1.23
N TRP A 139 16.96 4.19 -1.97
CA TRP A 139 17.81 4.48 -3.13
C TRP A 139 17.03 5.09 -4.30
N GLN A 140 15.80 4.65 -4.56
CA GLN A 140 14.96 5.23 -5.62
C GLN A 140 14.62 6.70 -5.33
N ILE A 141 14.31 7.04 -4.07
CA ILE A 141 14.06 8.44 -3.67
C ILE A 141 15.34 9.25 -3.81
N PHE A 142 16.47 8.77 -3.27
CA PHE A 142 17.75 9.47 -3.33
C PHE A 142 18.19 9.74 -4.78
N ALA A 143 18.15 8.73 -5.64
CA ALA A 143 18.49 8.87 -7.06
C ALA A 143 17.50 9.78 -7.80
N GLY A 144 16.21 9.68 -7.50
CA GLY A 144 15.16 10.53 -8.07
C GLY A 144 15.38 12.01 -7.76
N SER A 145 15.72 12.33 -6.50
CA SER A 145 16.00 13.72 -6.07
C SER A 145 17.31 14.30 -6.63
N LEU A 146 18.27 13.46 -7.03
CA LEU A 146 19.52 13.90 -7.66
C LEU A 146 19.39 14.08 -9.18
N ALA A 147 18.45 13.36 -9.80
CA ALA A 147 18.21 13.39 -11.24
C ALA A 147 17.20 14.46 -11.67
N SER A 148 16.50 15.09 -10.71
CA SER A 148 15.49 16.14 -10.90
C SER A 148 16.06 17.55 -10.83
#